data_AF-A0A2J6X1I2-F1
#
_entry.id   AF-A0A2J6X1I2-F1
#
_cell.length_a   1.000
_cell.length_b   1.000
_cell.length_c   1.000
_cell.angle_alpha   90.00
_cell.angle_beta   90.00
_cell.angle_gamma   90.00
#
_symmetry.space_group_name_H-M   'P 1'
#
loop_
_entity.id
_entity.type
_entity.pdbx_description
1 polymer ?
#
loop_
_entity_poly.entity_id
_entity_poly.type
_entity_poly.pdbx_seq_one_letter_code
_entity_poly.pdbx_strand_id
1 'polypeptide(L)'
;MYQNFNDVVFLKLNSLIFNLKEDDFSSVCKEKLLLPDKAYNFMKDVRKSTLELLELYINQIFDFTKLNVFWYKYKSVAVYGFILALSINKDMKDYIIYVQKHYFENYLGKIIDKPLLTGSEIMRLLNLEPSKKVGEIKEKLILAQLSGQIKTKDEAVNFIKSLE
;
A
#
# COMPACT_ATOMS: atom_id res chain seq x y z
N MET A 1 18.98 -25.43 -2.94
CA MET A 1 18.51 -25.66 -1.56
C MET A 1 17.70 -24.42 -1.18
N TYR A 2 16.37 -24.45 -1.33
CA TYR A 2 15.54 -23.31 -0.95
C TYR A 2 15.48 -23.25 0.58
N GLN A 3 16.06 -22.22 1.18
CA GLN A 3 15.89 -21.97 2.61
C GLN A 3 14.40 -21.76 2.88
N ASN A 4 13.81 -22.64 3.68
CA ASN A 4 12.40 -22.56 4.05
C ASN A 4 12.25 -21.50 5.14
N PHE A 5 12.18 -20.25 4.73
CA PHE A 5 11.95 -19.12 5.62
C PHE A 5 10.49 -19.14 6.08
N ASN A 6 10.27 -19.33 7.38
CA ASN A 6 8.97 -19.07 7.97
C ASN A 6 8.80 -17.56 8.24
N ASP A 7 7.55 -17.13 8.47
CA ASP A 7 7.20 -15.72 8.66
C ASP A 7 7.98 -15.04 9.80
N VAL A 8 8.31 -15.79 10.86
CA VAL A 8 9.10 -15.29 12.00
C VAL A 8 10.55 -15.03 11.60
N VAL A 9 11.17 -15.89 10.78
CA VAL A 9 12.53 -15.66 10.27
C VAL A 9 12.54 -14.42 9.35
N PHE A 10 11.51 -14.26 8.51
CA PHE A 10 11.40 -13.06 7.67
C PHE A 10 11.23 -11.78 8.48
N LEU A 11 10.44 -11.78 9.55
CA LEU A 11 10.30 -10.64 10.44
C LEU A 11 11.62 -10.28 11.13
N LYS A 12 12.34 -11.28 11.64
CA LYS A 12 13.68 -11.08 12.25
C LYS A 12 14.65 -10.49 11.24
N LEU A 13 14.71 -11.05 10.04
CA LEU A 13 15.57 -10.55 8.98
C LEU A 13 15.20 -9.10 8.60
N ASN A 14 13.91 -8.81 8.39
CA ASN A 14 13.42 -7.46 8.12
C ASN A 14 13.86 -6.48 9.21
N SER A 15 13.74 -6.86 10.49
CA SER A 15 14.15 -6.00 11.59
C SER A 15 15.65 -5.68 11.59
N LEU A 16 16.50 -6.64 11.23
CA LEU A 16 17.96 -6.45 11.16
C LEU A 16 18.37 -5.51 10.04
N ILE A 17 17.67 -5.55 8.89
CA ILE A 17 18.01 -4.74 7.72
C ILE A 17 17.10 -3.52 7.56
N PHE A 18 16.24 -3.23 8.54
CA PHE A 18 15.24 -2.17 8.46
C PHE A 18 15.87 -0.78 8.32
N ASN A 19 17.06 -0.54 8.86
CA ASN A 19 17.69 0.78 8.78
C ASN A 19 18.58 0.98 7.54
N LEU A 20 18.72 -0.04 6.68
CA LEU A 20 19.46 0.12 5.42
C LEU A 20 18.79 1.15 4.51
N LYS A 21 19.57 1.87 3.70
CA LYS A 21 19.02 2.66 2.58
C LYS A 21 18.38 1.73 1.55
N GLU A 22 17.49 2.25 0.70
CA GLU A 22 16.76 1.42 -0.27
C GLU A 22 17.69 0.65 -1.22
N ASP A 23 18.76 1.28 -1.70
CA ASP A 23 19.74 0.64 -2.59
C ASP A 23 20.50 -0.48 -1.86
N ASP A 24 20.96 -0.20 -0.64
CA ASP A 24 21.66 -1.18 0.21
C ASP A 24 20.74 -2.35 0.58
N PHE A 25 19.48 -2.06 0.94
CA PHE A 25 18.46 -3.07 1.22
C PHE A 25 18.24 -3.98 0.03
N SER A 26 18.15 -3.40 -1.17
CA SER A 26 17.97 -4.16 -2.41
C SER A 26 19.19 -5.04 -2.72
N SER A 27 20.41 -4.48 -2.64
CA SER A 27 21.65 -5.25 -2.86
C SER A 27 21.81 -6.38 -1.84
N VAL A 28 21.59 -6.12 -0.55
CA VAL A 28 21.66 -7.17 0.49
C VAL A 28 20.67 -8.29 0.21
N CYS A 29 19.41 -7.96 -0.08
CA CYS A 29 18.39 -8.98 -0.32
C CYS A 29 18.67 -9.81 -1.58
N LYS A 30 19.02 -9.17 -2.69
CA LYS A 30 19.12 -9.82 -4.00
C LYS A 30 20.49 -10.42 -4.30
N GLU A 31 21.56 -9.76 -3.88
CA GLU A 31 22.93 -10.11 -4.28
C GLU A 31 23.67 -10.85 -3.17
N LYS A 32 23.38 -10.55 -1.90
CA LYS A 32 24.05 -11.20 -0.75
C LYS A 32 23.26 -12.38 -0.21
N LEU A 33 21.96 -12.17 0.02
CA LEU A 33 21.06 -13.20 0.55
C LEU A 33 20.40 -14.04 -0.56
N LEU A 34 20.50 -13.61 -1.83
CA LEU A 34 19.96 -14.32 -2.99
C LEU A 34 18.48 -14.68 -2.82
N LEU A 35 17.70 -13.76 -2.26
CA LEU A 35 16.29 -14.00 -1.99
C LEU A 35 15.49 -14.12 -3.31
N PRO A 36 14.58 -15.09 -3.43
CA PRO A 36 13.64 -15.14 -4.55
C PRO A 36 12.79 -13.86 -4.62
N ASP A 37 12.36 -13.47 -5.82
CA ASP A 37 11.58 -12.23 -6.03
C ASP A 37 10.35 -12.13 -5.15
N LYS A 38 9.65 -13.25 -4.93
CA LYS A 38 8.49 -13.30 -4.04
C LYS A 38 8.85 -12.90 -2.61
N ALA A 39 9.97 -13.41 -2.09
CA ALA A 39 10.45 -13.11 -0.74
C ALA A 39 10.96 -11.67 -0.65
N TYR A 40 11.75 -11.22 -1.64
CA TYR A 40 12.22 -9.84 -1.72
C TYR A 40 11.05 -8.84 -1.73
N ASN A 41 10.04 -9.06 -2.58
CA ASN A 41 8.89 -8.17 -2.69
C ASN A 41 8.07 -8.17 -1.40
N PHE A 42 7.86 -9.33 -0.78
CA PHE A 42 7.22 -9.41 0.52
C PHE A 42 7.96 -8.57 1.57
N MET A 43 9.28 -8.73 1.71
CA MET A 43 10.08 -7.94 2.66
C MET A 43 10.03 -6.45 2.34
N LYS A 44 10.13 -6.09 1.07
CA LYS A 44 10.03 -4.71 0.60
C LYS A 44 8.68 -4.08 0.97
N ASP A 45 7.59 -4.81 0.81
CA ASP A 45 6.25 -4.31 1.13
C ASP A 45 6.04 -4.20 2.65
N VAL A 46 6.54 -5.14 3.45
CA VAL A 46 6.55 -5.04 4.92
C VAL A 46 7.31 -3.79 5.37
N ARG A 47 8.51 -3.56 4.81
CA ARG A 47 9.33 -2.39 5.11
C ARG A 47 8.60 -1.09 4.76
N LYS A 48 8.04 -0.99 3.55
CA LYS A 48 7.29 0.18 3.09
C LYS A 48 6.06 0.45 3.94
N SER A 49 5.29 -0.60 4.25
CA SER A 49 4.13 -0.51 5.15
C SER A 49 4.53 0.05 6.52
N THR A 50 5.64 -0.43 7.08
CA THR A 50 6.17 0.05 8.36
C THR A 50 6.60 1.52 8.30
N LEU A 51 7.32 1.92 7.26
CA LEU A 51 7.75 3.31 7.07
C LEU A 51 6.55 4.26 6.93
N GLU A 52 5.53 3.88 6.16
CA GLU A 52 4.32 4.69 5.99
C GLU A 52 3.55 4.81 7.32
N LEU A 53 3.47 3.73 8.14
CA LEU A 53 2.88 3.81 9.48
C LEU A 53 3.62 4.75 10.43
N LEU A 54 4.95 4.67 10.44
CA LEU A 54 5.80 5.56 11.25
C LEU A 54 5.62 7.01 10.81
N GLU A 55 5.62 7.28 9.52
CA GLU A 55 5.40 8.62 8.97
C GLU A 55 4.02 9.17 9.37
N LEU A 56 2.95 8.39 9.20
CA LEU A 56 1.61 8.82 9.58
C LEU A 56 1.50 9.10 11.08
N TYR A 57 2.13 8.26 11.92
CA TYR A 57 2.15 8.44 13.37
C TYR A 57 2.93 9.67 13.81
N ILE A 58 4.17 9.86 13.31
CA ILE A 58 5.03 11.00 13.66
C ILE A 58 4.34 12.32 13.32
N ASN A 59 3.65 12.36 12.18
CA ASN A 59 2.93 13.54 11.72
C ASN A 59 1.52 13.66 12.33
N GLN A 60 1.13 12.78 13.26
CA GLN A 60 -0.20 12.76 13.88
C GLN A 60 -1.33 12.79 12.85
N ILE A 61 -1.18 12.03 11.77
CA ILE A 61 -2.13 11.98 10.67
C ILE A 61 -3.24 10.97 10.98
N PHE A 62 -4.45 11.46 11.14
CA PHE A 62 -5.67 10.67 11.30
C PHE A 62 -6.58 10.72 10.06
N ASP A 63 -6.02 11.14 8.92
CA ASP A 63 -6.76 11.40 7.68
C ASP A 63 -7.38 10.13 7.06
N PHE A 64 -8.68 10.19 6.81
CA PHE A 64 -9.48 9.09 6.26
C PHE A 64 -8.91 8.55 4.94
N THR A 65 -8.54 9.44 4.01
CA THR A 65 -8.07 9.06 2.69
C THR A 65 -6.71 8.40 2.76
N LYS A 66 -5.78 8.97 3.54
CA LYS A 66 -4.44 8.39 3.74
C LYS A 66 -4.49 7.00 4.36
N LEU A 67 -5.39 6.77 5.32
CA LEU A 67 -5.59 5.43 5.89
C LEU A 67 -6.16 4.45 4.87
N ASN A 68 -7.08 4.88 4.00
CA ASN A 68 -7.58 4.03 2.92
C ASN A 68 -6.49 3.72 1.88
N VAL A 69 -5.60 4.68 1.59
CA VAL A 69 -4.43 4.48 0.73
C VAL A 69 -3.46 3.48 1.36
N PHE A 70 -3.18 3.59 2.65
CA PHE A 70 -2.37 2.62 3.38
C PHE A 70 -2.93 1.20 3.22
N TRP A 71 -4.23 1.02 3.49
CA TRP A 71 -4.89 -0.27 3.37
C TRP A 71 -4.90 -0.78 1.92
N TYR A 72 -5.17 0.07 0.93
CA TYR A 72 -5.09 -0.29 -0.47
C TYR A 72 -3.73 -0.85 -0.88
N LYS A 73 -2.64 -0.21 -0.44
CA LYS A 73 -1.28 -0.63 -0.79
C LYS A 73 -0.84 -1.87 -0.02
N TYR A 74 -1.17 -1.97 1.27
CA TYR A 74 -0.47 -2.86 2.20
C TYR A 74 -1.36 -3.88 2.92
N LYS A 75 -2.65 -4.01 2.57
CA LYS A 75 -3.59 -4.96 3.23
C LYS A 75 -3.01 -6.35 3.46
N SER A 76 -2.27 -6.90 2.49
CA SER A 76 -1.69 -8.26 2.57
C SER A 76 -0.52 -8.40 3.53
N VAL A 77 0.15 -7.30 3.87
CA VAL A 77 1.37 -7.28 4.72
C VAL A 77 1.21 -6.44 5.98
N ALA A 78 0.06 -5.81 6.19
CA ALA A 78 -0.17 -4.82 7.25
C ALA A 78 0.14 -5.36 8.65
N VAL A 79 -0.21 -6.62 8.94
CA VAL A 79 0.07 -7.25 10.25
C VAL A 79 1.57 -7.30 10.54
N TYR A 80 2.38 -7.65 9.54
CA TYR A 80 3.84 -7.65 9.66
C TYR A 80 4.38 -6.23 9.84
N GLY A 81 3.82 -5.26 9.12
CA GLY A 81 4.12 -3.84 9.29
C GLY A 81 3.83 -3.33 10.69
N PHE A 82 2.70 -3.74 11.29
CA PHE A 82 2.33 -3.39 12.67
C PHE A 82 3.32 -3.95 13.69
N ILE A 83 3.68 -5.23 13.54
CA ILE A 83 4.64 -5.88 14.46
C ILE A 83 5.99 -5.17 14.39
N LEU A 84 6.47 -4.86 13.18
CA LEU A 84 7.74 -4.18 13.01
C LEU A 84 7.69 -2.72 13.50
N ALA A 85 6.59 -2.00 13.27
CA ALA A 85 6.40 -0.66 13.79
C ALA A 85 6.43 -0.64 15.33
N LEU A 86 5.77 -1.60 16.00
CA LEU A 86 5.77 -1.72 17.46
C LEU A 86 7.12 -2.12 18.04
N SER A 87 7.92 -2.90 17.31
CA SER A 87 9.28 -3.24 17.77
C SER A 87 10.22 -2.05 17.69
N ILE A 88 9.94 -1.09 16.79
CA ILE A 88 10.68 0.18 16.67
C ILE A 88 10.18 1.21 17.69
N ASN A 89 8.85 1.40 17.78
CA ASN A 89 8.22 2.36 18.67
C ASN A 89 6.98 1.76 19.34
N LYS A 90 7.15 1.33 20.59
CA LYS A 90 6.09 0.72 21.39
C LYS A 90 4.91 1.65 21.69
N ASP A 91 5.13 2.97 21.67
CA ASP A 91 4.10 3.97 21.99
C ASP A 91 3.06 4.11 20.87
N MET A 92 3.34 3.53 19.69
CA MET A 92 2.41 3.46 18.57
C MET A 92 1.21 2.53 18.80
N LYS A 93 1.15 1.79 19.91
CA LYS A 93 0.11 0.79 20.18
C LYS A 93 -1.29 1.31 19.92
N ASP A 94 -1.64 2.46 20.50
CA ASP A 94 -2.99 3.02 20.38
C ASP A 94 -3.26 3.52 18.96
N TYR A 95 -2.24 4.05 18.29
CA TYR A 95 -2.34 4.43 16.88
C TYR A 95 -2.56 3.22 15.97
N ILE A 96 -1.88 2.10 16.20
CA ILE A 96 -2.09 0.87 15.44
C ILE A 96 -3.48 0.28 15.69
N ILE A 97 -3.99 0.38 16.92
CA ILE A 97 -5.38 0.02 17.22
C ILE A 97 -6.34 0.92 16.42
N TYR A 98 -6.07 2.23 16.35
CA TYR A 98 -6.84 3.18 15.54
C TYR A 98 -6.82 2.82 14.05
N VAL A 99 -5.66 2.52 13.47
CA VAL A 99 -5.53 2.13 12.05
C VAL A 99 -6.31 0.83 11.76
N GLN A 100 -6.25 -0.14 12.68
CA GLN A 100 -7.03 -1.38 12.58
C GLN A 100 -8.54 -1.11 12.68
N LYS A 101 -8.97 -0.29 13.64
CA LYS A 101 -10.37 0.09 13.79
C LYS A 101 -10.90 0.74 12.52
N HIS A 102 -10.13 1.64 11.92
CA HIS A 102 -10.46 2.26 10.63
C HIS A 102 -10.65 1.22 9.52
N TYR A 103 -9.84 0.16 9.47
CA TYR A 103 -10.04 -0.91 8.47
C TYR A 103 -11.42 -1.54 8.58
N PHE A 104 -11.79 -2.01 9.78
CA PHE A 104 -13.05 -2.72 9.97
C PHE A 104 -14.25 -1.81 9.86
N GLU A 105 -14.14 -0.57 10.33
CA GLU A 105 -15.27 0.36 10.38
C GLU A 105 -15.45 1.16 9.10
N ASN A 106 -14.39 1.46 8.36
CA ASN A 106 -14.45 2.42 7.25
C ASN A 106 -14.00 1.84 5.91
N TYR A 107 -13.13 0.84 5.90
CA TYR A 107 -12.55 0.32 4.67
C TYR A 107 -13.25 -0.97 4.19
N LEU A 108 -13.29 -1.98 5.05
CA LEU A 108 -13.74 -3.33 4.70
C LEU A 108 -15.21 -3.32 4.28
N GLY A 109 -15.45 -3.66 3.01
CA GLY A 109 -16.80 -3.70 2.43
C GLY A 109 -17.44 -2.33 2.15
N LYS A 110 -16.75 -1.23 2.46
CA LYS A 110 -17.26 0.15 2.30
C LYS A 110 -16.49 0.95 1.27
N ILE A 111 -15.19 0.66 1.10
CA ILE A 111 -14.33 1.27 0.11
C ILE A 111 -14.14 0.32 -1.07
N ILE A 112 -14.24 0.88 -2.27
CA ILE A 112 -13.98 0.15 -3.51
C ILE A 112 -12.49 0.28 -3.83
N ASP A 113 -11.73 -0.71 -3.39
CA ASP A 113 -10.27 -0.80 -3.55
C ASP A 113 -9.84 -1.36 -4.91
N LYS A 114 -10.80 -1.69 -5.79
CA LYS A 114 -10.57 -2.08 -7.18
C LYS A 114 -10.98 -0.93 -8.11
N PRO A 115 -10.17 -0.54 -9.10
CA PRO A 115 -10.57 0.48 -10.07
C PRO A 115 -11.91 0.12 -10.74
N LEU A 116 -12.88 1.04 -10.68
CA LEU A 116 -14.22 0.89 -11.27
C LEU A 116 -14.19 0.89 -12.80
N LEU A 117 -13.12 1.42 -13.38
CA LEU A 117 -12.85 1.42 -14.81
C LEU A 117 -11.45 0.85 -15.07
N THR A 118 -11.39 -0.02 -16.06
CA THR A 118 -10.15 -0.59 -16.61
C THR A 118 -9.44 0.41 -17.53
N GLY A 119 -8.15 0.19 -17.79
CA GLY A 119 -7.41 1.02 -18.76
C GLY A 119 -8.08 1.05 -20.14
N SER A 120 -8.60 -0.09 -20.60
CA SER A 120 -9.31 -0.19 -21.89
C SER A 120 -10.65 0.53 -21.91
N GLU A 121 -11.35 0.62 -20.79
CA GLU A 121 -12.56 1.46 -20.69
C GLU A 121 -12.20 2.94 -20.72
N ILE A 122 -11.15 3.36 -20.00
CA ILE A 122 -10.68 4.75 -20.00
C ILE A 122 -10.24 5.18 -21.40
N MET A 123 -9.46 4.33 -22.09
CA MET A 123 -9.02 4.58 -23.46
C MET A 123 -10.21 4.78 -24.41
N ARG A 124 -11.24 3.94 -24.33
CA ARG A 124 -12.45 4.09 -25.16
C ARG A 124 -13.27 5.34 -24.79
N LEU A 125 -13.38 5.67 -23.51
CA LEU A 125 -14.16 6.82 -23.03
C LEU A 125 -13.55 8.16 -23.46
N LEU A 126 -12.22 8.24 -23.46
CA LEU A 126 -11.47 9.47 -23.75
C LEU A 126 -10.79 9.46 -25.12
N ASN A 127 -11.05 8.43 -25.95
CA ASN A 127 -10.39 8.21 -27.23
C ASN A 127 -8.84 8.31 -27.14
N LEU A 128 -8.26 7.69 -26.10
CA LEU A 128 -6.82 7.69 -25.85
C LEU A 128 -6.17 6.40 -26.33
N GLU A 129 -4.96 6.54 -26.85
CA GLU A 129 -4.05 5.42 -27.08
C GLU A 129 -3.36 4.96 -25.78
N PRO A 130 -2.85 3.71 -25.74
CA PRO A 130 -2.04 3.22 -24.63
C PRO A 130 -0.88 4.16 -24.33
N SER A 131 -0.93 4.80 -23.15
CA SER A 131 0.01 5.86 -22.80
C SER A 131 0.15 6.00 -21.28
N LYS A 132 1.21 6.68 -20.84
CA LYS A 132 1.43 7.03 -19.44
C LYS A 132 0.22 7.79 -18.85
N LYS A 133 -0.41 8.65 -19.65
CA LYS A 133 -1.62 9.41 -19.27
C LYS A 133 -2.75 8.49 -18.78
N VAL A 134 -2.95 7.32 -19.38
CA VAL A 134 -3.96 6.34 -18.92
C VAL A 134 -3.63 5.83 -17.52
N GLY A 135 -2.34 5.61 -17.23
CA GLY A 135 -1.87 5.26 -15.88
C GLY A 135 -2.18 6.33 -14.86
N GLU A 136 -1.86 7.60 -15.18
CA GLU A 136 -2.13 8.75 -14.31
C GLU A 136 -3.63 8.94 -14.04
N ILE A 137 -4.49 8.71 -15.05
CA ILE A 137 -5.95 8.76 -14.88
C ILE A 137 -6.43 7.63 -13.97
N LYS A 138 -5.90 6.40 -14.13
CA LYS A 138 -6.21 5.28 -13.23
C LYS A 138 -5.83 5.58 -11.79
N GLU A 139 -4.67 6.21 -11.58
CA GLU A 139 -4.20 6.62 -10.25
C GLU A 139 -5.12 7.68 -9.63
N LYS A 140 -5.53 8.69 -10.40
CA LYS A 140 -6.51 9.69 -9.92
C LYS A 140 -7.86 9.05 -9.59
N LEU A 141 -8.34 8.12 -10.43
CA LEU A 141 -9.60 7.42 -10.19
C LEU A 141 -9.55 6.61 -8.90
N ILE A 142 -8.50 5.81 -8.67
CA ILE A 142 -8.41 5.02 -7.44
C ILE A 142 -8.30 5.91 -6.21
N LEU A 143 -7.57 7.04 -6.28
CA LEU A 143 -7.51 7.99 -5.17
C LEU A 143 -8.88 8.60 -4.84
N ALA A 144 -9.67 8.95 -5.85
CA ALA A 144 -11.04 9.45 -5.67
C ALA A 144 -12.00 8.37 -5.13
N GLN A 145 -11.78 7.09 -5.50
CA GLN A 145 -12.50 5.98 -4.87
C GLN A 145 -12.12 5.80 -3.40
N LEU A 146 -10.81 5.85 -3.09
CA LEU A 146 -10.30 5.69 -1.73
C LEU A 146 -10.65 6.86 -0.81
N SER A 147 -10.88 8.06 -1.34
CA SER A 147 -11.42 9.18 -0.57
C SER A 147 -12.93 9.08 -0.32
N GLY A 148 -13.61 8.13 -0.97
CA GLY A 148 -15.06 7.96 -0.90
C GLY A 148 -15.87 8.91 -1.79
N GLN A 149 -15.20 9.70 -2.65
CA GLN A 149 -15.84 10.59 -3.62
C GLN A 149 -16.54 9.83 -4.74
N ILE A 150 -16.03 8.65 -5.08
CA ILE A 150 -16.56 7.81 -6.17
C ILE A 150 -16.84 6.41 -5.63
N LYS A 151 -18.08 5.95 -5.80
CA LYS A 151 -18.56 4.64 -5.34
C LYS A 151 -19.25 3.85 -6.45
N THR A 152 -19.55 4.47 -7.58
CA THR A 152 -20.25 3.81 -8.68
C THR A 152 -19.53 4.00 -10.01
N LYS A 153 -19.80 3.08 -10.94
CA LYS A 153 -19.23 3.14 -12.28
C LYS A 153 -19.64 4.42 -13.03
N ASP A 154 -20.87 4.89 -12.85
CA ASP A 154 -21.36 6.12 -13.48
C ASP A 154 -20.66 7.37 -12.93
N GLU A 155 -20.46 7.44 -11.61
CA GLU A 155 -19.63 8.50 -10.99
C GLU A 155 -18.19 8.45 -11.51
N ALA A 156 -17.61 7.26 -11.69
CA ALA A 156 -16.27 7.09 -12.26
C ALA A 156 -16.19 7.62 -13.70
N VAL A 157 -17.20 7.36 -14.53
CA VAL A 157 -17.27 7.88 -15.90
C VAL A 157 -17.34 9.41 -15.90
N ASN A 158 -18.20 9.99 -15.06
CA ASN A 158 -18.36 11.45 -14.96
C ASN A 158 -17.08 12.11 -14.45
N PHE A 159 -16.43 11.51 -13.44
CA PHE A 159 -15.15 11.98 -12.93
C PHE A 159 -14.08 12.01 -14.01
N ILE A 160 -13.92 10.92 -14.76
CA ILE A 160 -12.90 10.84 -15.81
C ILE A 160 -13.13 11.86 -16.92
N LYS A 161 -14.39 12.08 -17.33
CA LYS A 161 -14.73 13.11 -18.32
C LYS A 161 -14.43 14.52 -17.83
N SER A 162 -14.47 14.76 -16.52
CA SER A 162 -14.14 16.07 -15.93
C SER A 162 -12.63 16.35 -15.83
N LEU A 163 -11.78 15.36 -16.12
CA LEU A 163 -10.31 15.49 -16.10
C LEU A 163 -9.72 15.88 -17.47
N GLU A 164 -10.55 15.96 -18.50
CA GLU A 164 -10.22 16.52 -19.83
C GLU A 164 -10.36 18.04 -19.81
#